data_AF-A0A812NL87-F1
#
_entry.id   AF-A0A812NL87-F1
#
_cell.length_a   1.000
_cell.length_b   1.000
_cell.length_c   1.000
_cell.angle_alpha   90.00
_cell.angle_beta   90.00
_cell.angle_gamma   90.00
#
_symmetry.space_group_name_H-M   'P 1'
#
loop_
_entity.id
_entity.type
_entity.pdbx_description
1 polymer ?
#
loop_
_entity_poly.entity_id
_entity_poly.type
_entity_poly.pdbx_seq_one_letter_code
_entity_poly.pdbx_strand_id
1 'polypeptide(L)'
;MATSAAKAWIPRAAAATEVQWQHFLGLCGTWRGSWQRYAADADSQALKPIRHFQAFCVPCAAEDGQSVHHVNRYPPSAAPPGGRRMASGLTEVDFGRFDPKSFLAPFGPQSQAVYGPGWAAIGPRALQGSERVAVELVSMAQGSDQRRRLVGIWRQAEAVATLEAATLITEELQRTGSEGECPLIGDTAQEKEAEKPAIHPDAEGWYQLGPDAFALLPQTVALDHEAMAVGLSWLAPGGVNGLLLDFPEGQLRVRSPP
;
A
#
# COMPACT_ATOMS: atom_id res chain seq x y z
N MET A 1 -27.19 -1.87 -2.17
CA MET A 1 -26.65 -2.95 -1.32
C MET A 1 -25.83 -3.87 -2.20
N ALA A 2 -24.51 -3.65 -2.26
CA ALA A 2 -23.62 -4.57 -2.96
C ALA A 2 -23.47 -5.80 -2.06
N THR A 3 -24.13 -6.90 -2.44
CA THR A 3 -23.89 -8.19 -1.83
C THR A 3 -22.41 -8.52 -1.97
N SER A 4 -21.78 -8.87 -0.86
CA SER A 4 -20.37 -9.26 -0.78
C SER A 4 -20.03 -10.18 -1.94
N ALA A 5 -19.19 -9.67 -2.82
CA ALA A 5 -18.54 -10.43 -3.85
C ALA A 5 -17.46 -11.30 -3.18
N ALA A 6 -17.86 -12.28 -2.38
CA ALA A 6 -17.09 -13.51 -2.17
C ALA A 6 -17.08 -14.33 -3.48
N LYS A 7 -16.74 -13.65 -4.58
CA LYS A 7 -16.45 -14.20 -5.89
C LYS A 7 -15.16 -14.99 -5.75
N ALA A 8 -15.09 -16.15 -6.43
CA ALA A 8 -13.93 -17.03 -6.41
C ALA A 8 -12.63 -16.26 -6.66
N TRP A 9 -11.85 -16.05 -5.60
CA TRP A 9 -10.55 -15.42 -5.67
C TRP A 9 -9.57 -16.41 -6.31
N ILE A 10 -8.98 -16.04 -7.46
CA ILE A 10 -8.17 -16.95 -8.26
C ILE A 10 -6.71 -16.89 -7.77
N PRO A 11 -6.08 -18.02 -7.38
CA PRO A 11 -4.67 -18.05 -7.01
C PRO A 11 -3.76 -17.54 -8.13
N ARG A 12 -2.76 -16.75 -7.77
CA ARG A 12 -1.70 -16.27 -8.66
C ARG A 12 -0.39 -16.92 -8.25
N ALA A 13 0.21 -17.70 -9.15
CA ALA A 13 1.56 -18.22 -8.96
C ALA A 13 2.58 -17.09 -9.14
N ALA A 14 3.62 -17.08 -8.31
CA ALA A 14 4.75 -16.18 -8.52
C ALA A 14 5.46 -16.56 -9.83
N ALA A 15 5.69 -15.57 -10.70
CA ALA A 15 6.47 -15.77 -11.92
C ALA A 15 7.97 -15.90 -11.59
N ALA A 16 8.77 -16.29 -12.58
CA ALA A 16 10.23 -16.25 -12.47
C ALA A 16 10.70 -14.82 -12.12
N THR A 17 11.82 -14.70 -11.39
CA THR A 17 12.35 -13.40 -10.91
C THR A 17 12.48 -12.36 -12.01
N GLU A 18 12.95 -12.74 -13.20
CA GLU A 18 13.07 -11.82 -14.33
C GLU A 18 11.71 -11.26 -14.78
N VAL A 19 10.67 -12.10 -14.81
CA VAL A 19 9.31 -11.68 -15.16
C VAL A 19 8.74 -10.77 -14.06
N GLN A 20 9.01 -11.06 -12.80
CA GLN A 20 8.61 -10.20 -11.68
C GLN A 20 9.32 -8.84 -11.73
N TRP A 21 10.58 -8.78 -12.18
CA TRP A 21 11.28 -7.51 -12.39
C TRP A 21 10.59 -6.67 -13.47
N GLN A 22 10.19 -7.27 -14.59
CA GLN A 22 9.41 -6.56 -15.62
C GLN A 22 8.05 -6.06 -15.09
N HIS A 23 7.39 -6.84 -14.23
CA HIS A 23 6.15 -6.43 -13.58
C HIS A 23 6.37 -5.27 -12.60
N PHE A 24 7.44 -5.31 -11.81
CA PHE A 24 7.84 -4.20 -10.94
C PHE A 24 8.10 -2.92 -11.74
N LEU A 25 8.83 -3.01 -12.85
CA LEU A 25 9.05 -1.88 -13.75
C LEU A 25 7.73 -1.31 -14.31
N GLY A 26 6.74 -2.16 -14.57
CA GLY A 26 5.40 -1.74 -14.98
C GLY A 26 4.62 -0.93 -13.93
N LEU A 27 5.03 -0.97 -12.66
CA LEU A 27 4.47 -0.15 -11.56
C LEU A 27 5.24 1.17 -11.34
N CYS A 28 6.37 1.34 -12.04
CA CYS A 28 7.21 2.52 -11.94
C CYS A 28 6.60 3.71 -12.69
N GLY A 29 6.95 4.92 -12.25
CA GLY A 29 6.46 6.19 -12.77
C GLY A 29 6.41 7.27 -11.69
N THR A 30 6.09 8.49 -12.09
CA THR A 30 5.80 9.58 -11.15
C THR A 30 4.31 9.56 -10.83
N TRP A 31 3.96 9.18 -9.60
CA TRP A 31 2.59 9.08 -9.15
C TRP A 31 2.25 10.24 -8.23
N ARG A 32 1.17 10.96 -8.55
CA ARG A 32 0.58 11.95 -7.65
C ARG A 32 -0.64 11.31 -7.00
N GLY A 33 -0.83 11.52 -5.70
CA GLY A 33 -1.96 10.90 -5.03
C GLY A 33 -2.49 11.60 -3.80
N SER A 34 -3.43 10.93 -3.15
CA SER A 34 -3.97 11.22 -1.83
C SER A 34 -3.64 10.05 -0.90
N TRP A 35 -3.19 10.37 0.31
CA TRP A 35 -2.88 9.44 1.39
C TRP A 35 -3.90 9.68 2.50
N GLN A 36 -4.75 8.68 2.74
CA GLN A 36 -5.72 8.68 3.83
C GLN A 36 -5.25 7.69 4.90
N ARG A 37 -4.86 8.22 6.07
CA ARG A 37 -4.34 7.45 7.20
C ARG A 37 -5.41 7.23 8.25
N TYR A 38 -5.39 6.03 8.83
CA TYR A 38 -6.28 5.59 9.88
C TYR A 38 -5.47 5.02 11.04
N ALA A 39 -5.90 5.31 12.26
CA ALA A 39 -5.47 4.59 13.45
C ALA A 39 -6.54 3.56 13.83
N ALA A 40 -6.10 2.37 14.20
CA ALA A 40 -6.99 1.36 14.74
C ALA A 40 -7.30 1.65 16.22
N ASP A 41 -8.57 1.55 16.56
CA ASP A 41 -9.04 1.58 17.93
C ASP A 41 -8.99 0.16 18.50
N ALA A 42 -8.17 -0.02 19.54
CA ALA A 42 -7.95 -1.32 20.17
C ALA A 42 -9.25 -1.91 20.77
N ASP A 43 -10.19 -1.05 21.18
CA ASP A 43 -11.37 -1.47 21.92
C ASP A 43 -12.60 -1.75 21.03
N SER A 44 -12.67 -1.12 19.85
CA SER A 44 -13.89 -1.12 19.02
C SER A 44 -13.73 -1.74 17.63
N GLN A 45 -12.54 -2.24 17.29
CA GLN A 45 -12.15 -2.66 15.93
C GLN A 45 -12.34 -1.57 14.86
N ALA A 46 -12.62 -0.34 15.28
CA ALA A 46 -12.90 0.75 14.37
C ALA A 46 -11.61 1.40 13.87
N LEU A 47 -11.64 1.87 12.62
CA LEU A 47 -10.59 2.70 12.05
C LEU A 47 -11.00 4.17 12.17
N LYS A 48 -10.20 4.94 12.91
CA LYS A 48 -10.38 6.40 13.05
C LYS A 48 -9.49 7.12 12.05
N PRO A 49 -10.05 7.93 11.13
CA PRO A 49 -9.25 8.78 10.26
C PRO A 49 -8.38 9.74 11.09
N ILE A 50 -7.07 9.77 10.82
CA ILE A 50 -6.13 10.61 11.58
C ILE A 50 -5.45 11.69 10.73
N ARG A 51 -5.32 11.45 9.43
CA ARG A 51 -4.68 12.40 8.51
C ARG A 51 -5.05 12.11 7.07
N HIS A 52 -5.19 13.18 6.31
CA HIS A 52 -5.32 13.15 4.86
C HIS A 52 -4.37 14.19 4.26
N PHE A 53 -3.61 13.82 3.23
CA PHE A 53 -2.73 14.75 2.52
C PHE A 53 -2.47 14.29 1.09
N GLN A 54 -2.04 15.22 0.23
CA GLN A 54 -1.53 14.91 -1.10
C GLN A 54 -0.01 14.79 -1.09
N ALA A 55 0.53 13.91 -1.92
CA ALA A 55 1.96 13.68 -2.04
C ALA A 55 2.34 13.11 -3.42
N PHE A 56 3.64 12.86 -3.60
CA PHE A 56 4.17 12.12 -4.75
C PHE A 56 4.89 10.85 -4.31
N CYS A 57 4.77 9.80 -5.12
CA CYS A 57 5.55 8.58 -5.07
C CYS A 57 6.27 8.42 -6.41
N VAL A 58 7.59 8.37 -6.41
CA VAL A 58 8.42 8.48 -7.61
C VAL A 58 9.40 7.31 -7.72
N PRO A 59 8.92 6.08 -8.00
CA PRO A 59 9.76 4.99 -8.50
C PRO A 59 10.14 5.25 -9.97
N CYS A 60 11.35 5.73 -10.22
CA CYS A 60 11.86 5.99 -11.57
C CYS A 60 13.15 5.24 -11.83
N ALA A 61 13.42 4.92 -13.11
CA ALA A 61 14.71 4.37 -13.50
C ALA A 61 15.84 5.31 -13.03
N ALA A 62 16.84 4.74 -12.38
CA ALA A 62 18.03 5.47 -12.00
C ALA A 62 18.92 5.75 -13.23
N GLU A 63 19.89 6.64 -13.06
CA GLU A 63 20.83 7.03 -14.12
C GLU A 63 21.62 5.86 -14.71
N ASP A 64 21.78 4.76 -13.97
CA ASP A 64 22.46 3.56 -14.46
C ASP A 64 21.64 2.73 -15.46
N GLY A 65 20.35 3.02 -15.61
CA GLY A 65 19.41 2.26 -16.44
C GLY A 65 19.18 0.82 -15.98
N GLN A 66 19.71 0.42 -14.82
CA GLN A 66 19.66 -0.96 -14.29
C GLN A 66 18.95 -1.06 -12.94
N SER A 67 18.66 0.08 -12.32
CA SER A 67 17.99 0.15 -11.03
C SER A 67 16.85 1.17 -11.05
N VAL A 68 16.02 1.12 -10.02
CA VAL A 68 14.91 2.06 -9.79
C VAL A 68 15.22 2.84 -8.52
N HIS A 69 15.28 4.16 -8.62
CA HIS A 69 15.26 5.05 -7.49
C HIS A 69 13.81 5.28 -7.07
N HIS A 70 13.47 4.94 -5.84
CA HIS A 70 12.16 5.19 -5.25
C HIS A 70 12.29 6.31 -4.22
N VAL A 71 11.38 7.28 -4.28
CA VAL A 71 11.28 8.34 -3.27
C VAL A 71 9.82 8.74 -3.10
N ASN A 72 9.40 8.93 -1.85
CA ASN A 72 8.15 9.60 -1.52
C ASN A 72 8.43 11.06 -1.17
N ARG A 73 7.55 11.98 -1.60
CA ARG A 73 7.66 13.41 -1.31
C ARG A 73 6.39 13.89 -0.64
N TYR A 74 6.44 14.15 0.66
CA TYR A 74 5.30 14.59 1.47
C TYR A 74 5.37 16.10 1.73
N PRO A 75 4.22 16.76 1.94
CA PRO A 75 4.24 18.12 2.47
C PRO A 75 4.85 18.12 3.88
N PRO A 76 5.53 19.20 4.33
CA PRO A 76 6.17 19.26 5.63
C PRO A 76 5.24 18.93 6.81
N SER A 77 3.97 19.33 6.71
CA SER A 77 2.92 19.04 7.68
C SER A 77 2.61 17.54 7.84
N ALA A 78 2.87 16.75 6.81
CA ALA A 78 2.61 15.30 6.78
C ALA A 78 3.86 14.44 6.93
N ALA A 79 5.06 15.01 6.73
CA ALA A 79 6.31 14.28 6.75
C ALA A 79 6.66 13.71 8.15
N PRO A 80 7.08 12.44 8.26
CA PRO A 80 7.67 11.93 9.48
C PRO A 80 8.98 12.67 9.84
N PRO A 81 9.40 12.62 11.13
CA PRO A 81 10.72 13.09 11.53
C PRO A 81 11.84 12.43 10.73
N GLY A 82 12.91 13.18 10.43
CA GLY A 82 14.09 12.68 9.73
C GLY A 82 14.05 12.77 8.20
N GLY A 83 12.97 13.26 7.61
CA GLY A 83 12.90 13.53 6.17
C GLY A 83 13.81 14.68 5.71
N ARG A 84 14.21 14.67 4.44
CA ARG A 84 15.07 15.71 3.84
C ARG A 84 14.22 16.77 3.14
N ARG A 85 14.30 18.02 3.61
CA ARG A 85 13.56 19.13 2.98
C ARG A 85 14.16 19.50 1.62
N MET A 86 13.29 19.70 0.62
CA MET A 86 13.64 20.09 -0.74
C MET A 86 13.44 21.59 -0.99
N ALA A 87 14.07 22.10 -2.05
CA ALA A 87 13.85 23.48 -2.53
C ALA A 87 12.39 23.72 -2.96
N SER A 88 11.69 22.68 -3.43
CA SER A 88 10.26 22.71 -3.74
C SER A 88 9.35 22.83 -2.50
N GLY A 89 9.91 22.87 -1.28
CA GLY A 89 9.13 22.92 -0.05
C GLY A 89 8.60 21.56 0.43
N LEU A 90 8.65 20.51 -0.40
CA LEU A 90 8.34 19.13 -0.01
C LEU A 90 9.46 18.51 0.83
N THR A 91 9.16 17.40 1.49
CA THR A 91 10.11 16.60 2.26
C THR A 91 10.23 15.21 1.65
N GLU A 92 11.45 14.82 1.29
CA GLU A 92 11.78 13.46 0.82
C GLU A 92 11.79 12.49 2.00
N VAL A 93 11.07 11.38 1.81
CA VAL A 93 10.88 10.30 2.78
C VAL A 93 10.85 8.97 2.04
N ASP A 94 11.03 7.87 2.75
CA ASP A 94 10.94 6.50 2.21
C ASP A 94 11.74 6.29 0.91
N PHE A 95 12.98 6.78 0.87
CA PHE A 95 13.83 6.72 -0.32
C PHE A 95 14.69 5.45 -0.34
N GLY A 96 14.94 4.92 -1.53
CA GLY A 96 15.71 3.69 -1.72
C GLY A 96 16.07 3.44 -3.18
N ARG A 97 16.96 2.46 -3.40
CA ARG A 97 17.36 2.01 -4.74
C ARG A 97 17.14 0.51 -4.85
N PHE A 98 16.42 0.09 -5.87
CA PHE A 98 16.08 -1.30 -6.12
C PHE A 98 16.72 -1.76 -7.42
N ASP A 99 17.32 -2.94 -7.39
CA ASP A 99 17.88 -3.62 -8.55
C ASP A 99 17.27 -5.02 -8.66
N PRO A 100 17.59 -5.80 -9.72
CA PRO A 100 17.06 -7.15 -9.88
C PRO A 100 17.37 -8.12 -8.73
N LYS A 101 18.31 -7.78 -7.83
CA LYS A 101 18.67 -8.60 -6.65
C LYS A 101 17.93 -8.17 -5.39
N SER A 102 17.51 -6.91 -5.28
CA SER A 102 16.92 -6.35 -4.05
C SER A 102 15.41 -6.07 -4.13
N PHE A 103 14.82 -5.99 -5.33
CA PHE A 103 13.41 -5.60 -5.49
C PHE A 103 12.40 -6.54 -4.82
N LEU A 104 12.75 -7.82 -4.64
CA LEU A 104 11.91 -8.79 -3.93
C LEU A 104 11.94 -8.62 -2.40
N ALA A 105 12.72 -7.69 -1.86
CA ALA A 105 12.85 -7.40 -0.44
C ALA A 105 12.88 -5.88 -0.19
N PRO A 106 11.82 -5.14 -0.57
CA PRO A 106 11.86 -3.68 -0.66
C PRO A 106 12.03 -2.98 0.70
N PHE A 107 11.70 -3.66 1.81
CA PHE A 107 11.89 -3.17 3.18
C PHE A 107 13.02 -3.90 3.92
N GLY A 108 13.99 -4.43 3.16
CA GLY A 108 15.14 -5.16 3.69
C GLY A 108 14.91 -6.67 3.85
N PRO A 109 15.88 -7.40 4.43
CA PRO A 109 15.91 -8.87 4.40
C PRO A 109 14.70 -9.56 5.04
N GLN A 110 14.00 -8.89 5.96
CA GLN A 110 12.82 -9.42 6.64
C GLN A 110 11.53 -9.28 5.81
N SER A 111 11.60 -8.62 4.65
CA SER A 111 10.47 -8.46 3.74
C SER A 111 10.58 -9.36 2.52
N GLN A 112 9.41 -9.68 1.96
CA GLN A 112 9.26 -10.31 0.67
C GLN A 112 8.20 -9.58 -0.15
N ALA A 113 8.38 -9.57 -1.46
CA ALA A 113 7.42 -9.01 -2.40
C ALA A 113 7.14 -10.02 -3.53
N VAL A 114 5.92 -9.99 -4.03
CA VAL A 114 5.51 -10.69 -5.25
C VAL A 114 4.86 -9.69 -6.19
N TYR A 115 5.29 -9.73 -7.45
CA TYR A 115 4.85 -8.81 -8.50
C TYR A 115 4.14 -9.55 -9.62
N GLY A 116 3.07 -8.95 -10.11
CA GLY A 116 2.36 -9.39 -11.30
C GLY A 116 1.93 -8.22 -12.17
N PRO A 117 1.26 -8.50 -13.31
CA PRO A 117 0.89 -7.46 -14.26
C PRO A 117 -0.08 -6.47 -13.62
N GLY A 118 0.39 -5.25 -13.34
CA GLY A 118 -0.41 -4.19 -12.72
C GLY A 118 -0.68 -4.42 -11.23
N TRP A 119 0.06 -5.28 -10.54
CA TRP A 119 -0.10 -5.44 -9.08
C TRP A 119 1.17 -5.85 -8.35
N ALA A 120 1.21 -5.57 -7.06
CA ALA A 120 2.21 -6.07 -6.13
C ALA A 120 1.59 -6.40 -4.78
N ALA A 121 2.18 -7.37 -4.09
CA ALA A 121 1.93 -7.62 -2.69
C ALA A 121 3.28 -7.72 -1.97
N ILE A 122 3.42 -6.97 -0.90
CA ILE A 122 4.63 -6.88 -0.09
C ILE A 122 4.22 -7.23 1.34
N GLY A 123 5.02 -8.04 2.01
CA GLY A 123 4.78 -8.40 3.40
C GLY A 123 6.04 -8.93 4.06
N PRO A 124 5.93 -9.40 5.31
CA PRO A 124 7.06 -9.99 5.99
C PRO A 124 7.38 -11.38 5.43
N ARG A 125 8.63 -11.81 5.58
CA ARG A 125 9.06 -13.20 5.33
C ARG A 125 8.55 -14.17 6.39
N ALA A 126 8.45 -13.69 7.62
CA ALA A 126 7.93 -14.41 8.76
C ALA A 126 7.12 -13.43 9.60
N LEU A 127 5.97 -13.87 10.10
CA LEU A 127 5.13 -13.04 10.96
C LEU A 127 5.73 -12.85 12.36
N GLN A 128 6.72 -13.68 12.73
CA GLN A 128 7.43 -13.62 14.00
C GLN A 128 8.77 -12.88 13.88
N GLY A 129 9.24 -12.29 14.99
CA GLY A 129 10.59 -11.74 15.11
C GLY A 129 10.72 -10.26 14.75
N SER A 130 9.62 -9.55 14.54
CA SER A 130 9.58 -8.10 14.34
C SER A 130 8.60 -7.45 15.30
N GLU A 131 8.93 -6.27 15.84
CA GLU A 131 7.97 -5.52 16.68
C GLU A 131 6.71 -5.10 15.91
N ARG A 132 6.82 -5.01 14.58
CA ARG A 132 5.73 -4.65 13.68
C ARG A 132 5.72 -5.55 12.46
N VAL A 133 4.51 -5.91 12.04
CA VAL A 133 4.23 -6.53 10.76
C VAL A 133 3.63 -5.46 9.85
N ALA A 134 4.19 -5.29 8.66
CA ALA A 134 3.67 -4.39 7.66
C ALA A 134 3.34 -5.16 6.38
N VAL A 135 2.18 -4.87 5.81
CA VAL A 135 1.73 -5.40 4.52
C VAL A 135 1.39 -4.24 3.61
N GLU A 136 1.80 -4.32 2.35
CA GLU A 136 1.40 -3.39 1.31
C GLU A 136 0.83 -4.14 0.10
N LEU A 137 -0.35 -3.74 -0.34
CA LEU A 137 -0.99 -4.19 -1.58
C LEU A 137 -1.02 -3.04 -2.57
N VAL A 138 -0.65 -3.29 -3.82
CA VAL A 138 -0.68 -2.30 -4.90
C VAL A 138 -1.48 -2.88 -6.06
N SER A 139 -2.51 -2.18 -6.52
CA SER A 139 -3.35 -2.59 -7.65
C SER A 139 -3.54 -1.45 -8.63
N MET A 140 -3.20 -1.68 -9.89
CA MET A 140 -3.48 -0.83 -11.04
C MET A 140 -4.68 -1.37 -11.81
N ALA A 141 -5.56 -0.49 -12.25
CA ALA A 141 -6.59 -0.89 -13.20
C ALA A 141 -5.98 -1.13 -14.58
N GLN A 142 -6.42 -2.18 -15.26
CA GLN A 142 -5.88 -2.55 -16.58
C GLN A 142 -6.09 -1.40 -17.58
N GLY A 143 -4.99 -0.95 -18.21
CA GLY A 143 -5.02 0.14 -19.18
C GLY A 143 -5.32 1.53 -18.59
N SER A 144 -5.22 1.67 -17.26
CA SER A 144 -5.48 2.92 -16.55
C SER A 144 -4.19 3.59 -16.06
N ASP A 145 -4.25 4.90 -15.90
CA ASP A 145 -3.24 5.70 -15.18
C ASP A 145 -3.53 5.76 -13.68
N GLN A 146 -4.48 4.96 -13.18
CA GLN A 146 -4.84 4.94 -11.77
C GLN A 146 -4.31 3.70 -11.07
N ARG A 147 -3.80 3.92 -9.86
CA ARG A 147 -3.45 2.85 -8.93
C ARG A 147 -3.99 3.12 -7.54
N ARG A 148 -4.24 2.04 -6.81
CA ARG A 148 -4.59 2.04 -5.39
C ARG A 148 -3.54 1.26 -4.63
N ARG A 149 -3.18 1.75 -3.44
CA ARG A 149 -2.36 1.00 -2.50
C ARG A 149 -3.00 0.95 -1.14
N LEU A 150 -2.84 -0.16 -0.45
CA LEU A 150 -3.25 -0.34 0.92
C LEU A 150 -2.03 -0.75 1.73
N VAL A 151 -1.72 0.02 2.77
CA VAL A 151 -0.69 -0.34 3.75
C VAL A 151 -1.38 -0.64 5.08
N GLY A 152 -1.19 -1.84 5.62
CA GLY A 152 -1.59 -2.21 6.96
C GLY A 152 -0.37 -2.40 7.86
N ILE A 153 -0.46 -1.97 9.11
CA ILE A 153 0.59 -2.12 10.10
C ILE A 153 -0.02 -2.72 11.37
N TRP A 154 0.56 -3.83 11.83
CA TRP A 154 0.20 -4.48 13.08
C TRP A 154 1.37 -4.41 14.05
N ARG A 155 1.06 -4.12 15.31
CA ARG A 155 2.02 -4.16 16.41
C ARG A 155 2.02 -5.56 17.01
N GLN A 156 3.18 -6.19 17.07
CA GLN A 156 3.32 -7.48 17.72
C GLN A 156 3.44 -7.30 19.24
N ALA A 157 2.63 -8.06 19.98
CA ALA A 157 2.73 -8.26 21.42
C ALA A 157 2.59 -9.76 21.71
N GLU A 158 3.67 -10.37 22.22
CA GLU A 158 3.73 -11.81 22.49
C GLU A 158 3.40 -12.64 21.23
N ALA A 159 2.35 -13.47 21.29
CA ALA A 159 1.90 -14.36 20.23
C ALA A 159 0.83 -13.74 19.30
N VAL A 160 0.49 -12.46 19.48
CA VAL A 160 -0.56 -11.79 18.71
C VAL A 160 -0.03 -10.49 18.11
N ALA A 161 -0.36 -10.21 16.86
CA ALA A 161 -0.18 -8.89 16.27
C ALA A 161 -1.54 -8.18 16.13
N THR A 162 -1.63 -6.96 16.65
CA THR A 162 -2.86 -6.16 16.64
C THR A 162 -2.73 -5.00 15.66
N LEU A 163 -3.74 -4.78 14.83
CA LEU A 163 -3.77 -3.69 13.85
C LEU A 163 -3.54 -2.37 14.59
N GLU A 164 -2.55 -1.62 14.16
CA GLU A 164 -2.16 -0.32 14.73
C GLU A 164 -2.60 0.81 13.79
N ALA A 165 -2.37 0.63 12.49
CA ALA A 165 -2.65 1.65 11.50
C ALA A 165 -2.96 1.05 10.13
N ALA A 166 -3.70 1.81 9.35
CA ALA A 166 -3.93 1.55 7.94
C ALA A 166 -3.76 2.83 7.12
N THR A 167 -3.30 2.71 5.87
CA THR A 167 -3.24 3.82 4.92
C THR A 167 -3.79 3.36 3.58
N LEU A 168 -4.82 4.06 3.09
CA LEU A 168 -5.25 3.96 1.70
C LEU A 168 -4.58 5.05 0.89
N ILE A 169 -4.01 4.67 -0.25
CA ILE A 169 -3.31 5.55 -1.16
C ILE A 169 -4.00 5.47 -2.53
N THR A 170 -4.39 6.63 -3.03
CA THR A 170 -5.08 6.79 -4.32
C THR A 170 -4.20 7.64 -5.22
N GLU A 171 -3.71 7.06 -6.32
CA GLU A 171 -2.68 7.67 -7.15
C GLU A 171 -3.07 7.69 -8.63
N GLU A 172 -2.56 8.70 -9.32
CA GLU A 172 -2.66 8.92 -10.76
C GLU A 172 -1.27 9.19 -11.35
N LEU A 173 -0.97 8.53 -12.47
CA LEU A 173 0.29 8.67 -13.19
C LEU A 173 0.41 10.07 -13.79
N GLN A 174 1.50 10.77 -13.48
CA GLN A 174 1.82 12.07 -14.07
C GLN A 174 2.58 11.86 -15.38
N ARG A 175 1.89 12.02 -16.51
CA ARG A 175 2.46 11.81 -17.87
C ARG A 175 3.29 12.98 -18.41
N THR A 176 3.36 14.12 -17.72
CA THR A 176 4.05 15.33 -18.20
C THR A 176 4.81 16.06 -17.09
N GLY A 177 6.05 16.46 -17.41
CA GLY A 177 6.88 17.40 -16.64
C GLY A 177 8.27 16.84 -16.35
N SER A 178 9.30 17.45 -16.94
CA SER A 178 10.71 17.26 -16.55
C SER A 178 10.85 17.22 -15.03
N GLU A 179 11.71 16.33 -14.52
CA GLU A 179 11.93 15.95 -13.11
C GLU A 179 12.01 17.09 -12.07
N GLY A 180 12.08 18.36 -12.50
CA GLY A 180 12.22 19.56 -11.68
C GLY A 180 10.93 20.31 -11.32
N GLU A 181 9.80 20.08 -11.98
CA GLU A 181 8.55 20.81 -11.69
C GLU A 181 7.50 19.87 -11.10
N CYS A 182 7.71 19.41 -9.86
CA CYS A 182 6.57 19.06 -9.02
C CYS A 182 5.82 20.37 -8.78
N PRO A 183 4.60 20.58 -9.33
CA PRO A 183 3.82 21.74 -8.94
C PRO A 183 3.71 21.73 -7.42
N LEU A 184 3.96 22.88 -6.80
CA LEU A 184 3.80 23.02 -5.36
C LEU A 184 2.44 22.42 -5.01
N ILE A 185 2.45 21.33 -4.27
CA ILE A 185 1.25 20.90 -3.54
C ILE A 185 1.08 22.06 -2.59
N GLY A 186 0.17 22.99 -2.92
CA GLY A 186 -0.33 23.89 -1.91
C GLY A 186 -0.71 22.99 -0.75
N ASP A 187 -0.30 23.34 0.47
CA ASP A 187 -0.99 22.82 1.63
C ASP A 187 -2.46 23.14 1.35
N THR A 188 -3.22 22.19 0.77
CA THR A 188 -4.64 22.09 1.06
C THR A 188 -4.57 22.07 2.55
N ALA A 189 -4.99 23.20 3.12
CA ALA A 189 -4.70 23.54 4.48
C ALA A 189 -5.07 22.33 5.35
N GLN A 190 -4.74 22.41 6.63
CA GLN A 190 -5.73 21.92 7.57
C GLN A 190 -7.07 22.63 7.28
N GLU A 191 -7.79 22.27 6.20
CA GLU A 191 -9.21 22.08 6.32
C GLU A 191 -9.30 21.26 7.59
N LYS A 192 -9.85 21.89 8.63
CA LYS A 192 -10.34 21.17 9.79
C LYS A 192 -11.21 20.07 9.18
N GLU A 193 -10.62 18.91 8.93
CA GLU A 193 -11.32 17.77 8.38
C GLU A 193 -12.39 17.56 9.42
N ALA A 194 -13.63 17.88 9.06
CA ALA A 194 -14.78 17.66 9.92
C ALA A 194 -14.61 16.23 10.43
N GLU A 195 -14.66 16.06 11.76
CA GLU A 195 -14.30 14.83 12.43
C GLU A 195 -14.96 13.65 11.70
N LYS A 196 -14.18 12.96 10.87
CA LYS A 196 -14.71 11.91 10.01
C LYS A 196 -15.11 10.78 10.94
N PRO A 197 -16.30 10.19 10.77
CA PRO A 197 -16.76 9.14 11.66
C PRO A 197 -15.80 7.94 11.62
N ALA A 198 -15.69 7.25 12.75
CA ALA A 198 -14.98 5.98 12.81
C ALA A 198 -15.62 4.97 11.84
N ILE A 199 -14.78 4.19 11.18
CA ILE A 199 -15.21 3.19 10.19
C ILE A 199 -15.17 1.83 10.88
N HIS A 200 -16.30 1.15 10.89
CA HIS A 200 -16.39 -0.22 11.40
C HIS A 200 -16.31 -1.21 10.24
N PRO A 201 -15.74 -2.41 10.47
CA PRO A 201 -15.83 -3.47 9.48
C PRO A 201 -17.28 -3.95 9.37
N ASP A 202 -17.63 -4.51 8.21
CA ASP A 202 -18.88 -5.24 8.04
C ASP A 202 -18.84 -6.62 8.72
N ALA A 203 -19.91 -7.41 8.57
CA ALA A 203 -20.02 -8.74 9.17
C ALA A 203 -18.97 -9.74 8.66
N GLU A 204 -18.30 -9.44 7.54
CA GLU A 204 -17.24 -10.25 6.94
C GLU A 204 -15.84 -9.69 7.24
N GLY A 205 -15.74 -8.60 8.00
CA GLY A 205 -14.47 -7.99 8.38
C GLY A 205 -13.95 -6.92 7.41
N TRP A 206 -14.72 -6.52 6.40
CA TRP A 206 -14.29 -5.53 5.41
C TRP A 206 -14.60 -4.11 5.85
N TYR A 207 -13.60 -3.23 5.76
CA TYR A 207 -13.74 -1.79 5.93
C TYR A 207 -14.04 -1.13 4.59
N GLN A 208 -15.02 -0.23 4.56
CA GLN A 208 -15.24 0.66 3.41
C GLN A 208 -14.37 1.91 3.56
N LEU A 209 -13.19 1.91 2.93
CA LEU A 209 -12.22 3.01 2.99
C LEU A 209 -12.45 3.99 1.82
N GLY A 210 -13.60 4.67 1.83
CA GLY A 210 -13.98 5.61 0.77
C GLY A 210 -15.16 5.12 -0.08
N PRO A 211 -15.54 5.87 -1.14
CA PRO A 211 -16.75 5.57 -1.91
C PRO A 211 -16.61 4.32 -2.78
N ASP A 212 -15.40 4.01 -3.23
CA ASP A 212 -15.09 3.01 -4.25
C ASP A 212 -14.11 1.94 -3.78
N ALA A 213 -13.57 2.01 -2.55
CA ALA A 213 -12.51 1.12 -2.05
C ALA A 213 -12.89 0.41 -0.75
N PHE A 214 -12.56 -0.88 -0.69
CA PHE A 214 -12.80 -1.79 0.41
C PHE A 214 -11.50 -2.48 0.82
N ALA A 215 -11.28 -2.65 2.12
CA ALA A 215 -10.09 -3.27 2.67
C ALA A 215 -10.46 -4.35 3.68
N LEU A 216 -9.85 -5.53 3.56
CA LEU A 216 -9.90 -6.57 4.59
C LEU A 216 -8.63 -6.44 5.42
N LEU A 217 -8.79 -6.08 6.69
CA LEU A 217 -7.69 -5.82 7.62
C LEU A 217 -8.02 -6.52 8.94
N PRO A 218 -7.51 -7.74 9.20
CA PRO A 218 -7.81 -8.46 10.43
C PRO A 218 -7.34 -7.63 11.62
N GLN A 219 -8.21 -7.43 12.62
CA GLN A 219 -7.85 -6.64 13.81
C GLN A 219 -6.71 -7.31 14.60
N THR A 220 -6.72 -8.64 14.66
CA THR A 220 -5.69 -9.43 15.32
C THR A 220 -5.22 -10.55 14.41
N VAL A 221 -3.94 -10.88 14.50
CA VAL A 221 -3.29 -11.97 13.78
C VAL A 221 -2.58 -12.84 14.81
N ALA A 222 -2.97 -14.11 14.87
CA ALA A 222 -2.30 -15.10 15.71
C ALA A 222 -1.03 -15.58 15.01
N LEU A 223 0.11 -15.43 15.68
CA LEU A 223 1.44 -15.63 15.06
C LEU A 223 1.92 -17.08 15.08
N ASP A 224 1.26 -17.93 15.87
CA ASP A 224 1.48 -19.36 16.00
C ASP A 224 0.82 -20.17 14.87
N HIS A 225 -0.29 -19.66 14.34
CA HIS A 225 -1.00 -20.24 13.20
C HIS A 225 -0.50 -19.74 11.84
N GLU A 226 0.39 -18.73 11.87
CA GLU A 226 0.97 -18.02 10.73
C GLU A 226 -0.04 -17.54 9.67
N ALA A 227 -1.34 -17.60 9.93
CA ALA A 227 -2.39 -17.35 8.96
C ALA A 227 -2.89 -15.91 9.04
N MET A 228 -2.70 -15.17 7.97
CA MET A 228 -3.16 -13.78 7.84
C MET A 228 -3.74 -13.56 6.44
N ALA A 229 -4.91 -12.93 6.37
CA ALA A 229 -5.53 -12.51 5.12
C ALA A 229 -5.68 -10.99 5.08
N VAL A 230 -5.12 -10.33 4.07
CA VAL A 230 -5.24 -8.88 3.86
C VAL A 230 -5.77 -8.62 2.46
N GLY A 231 -6.80 -7.81 2.33
CA GLY A 231 -7.47 -7.58 1.05
C GLY A 231 -7.57 -6.11 0.70
N LEU A 232 -7.48 -5.82 -0.60
CA LEU A 232 -7.82 -4.54 -1.20
C LEU A 232 -8.74 -4.82 -2.39
N SER A 233 -9.89 -4.16 -2.44
CA SER A 233 -10.82 -4.23 -3.57
C SER A 233 -11.32 -2.83 -3.89
N TRP A 234 -11.47 -2.50 -5.17
CA TRP A 234 -11.96 -1.20 -5.59
C TRP A 234 -12.62 -1.24 -6.96
N LEU A 235 -13.49 -0.25 -7.22
CA LEU A 235 -14.16 -0.09 -8.51
C LEU A 235 -13.34 0.81 -9.44
N ALA A 236 -12.98 0.30 -10.61
CA ALA A 236 -12.30 1.07 -11.66
C ALA A 236 -13.08 1.04 -12.97
N PRO A 237 -12.74 1.92 -13.94
CA PRO A 237 -13.21 1.77 -15.31
C PRO A 237 -12.82 0.38 -15.85
N GLY A 238 -13.81 -0.47 -16.11
CA GLY A 238 -13.60 -1.86 -16.54
C GLY A 238 -13.98 -2.94 -15.53
N GLY A 239 -14.28 -2.59 -14.27
CA GLY A 239 -14.83 -3.54 -13.30
C GLY A 239 -14.19 -3.48 -11.91
N VAL A 240 -14.37 -4.56 -11.15
CA VAL A 240 -13.77 -4.72 -9.81
C VAL A 240 -12.30 -5.07 -9.98
N ASN A 241 -11.43 -4.29 -9.35
CA ASN A 241 -10.00 -4.55 -9.24
C ASN A 241 -9.67 -4.87 -7.80
N GLY A 242 -8.62 -5.65 -7.55
CA GLY A 242 -8.25 -5.98 -6.19
C GLY A 242 -7.25 -7.11 -6.05
N LEU A 243 -6.82 -7.31 -4.82
CA LEU A 243 -5.89 -8.33 -4.38
C LEU A 243 -6.32 -8.84 -3.01
N LEU A 244 -6.17 -10.12 -2.81
CA LEU A 244 -6.25 -10.76 -1.52
C LEU A 244 -4.94 -11.48 -1.29
N LEU A 245 -4.27 -11.08 -0.23
CA LEU A 245 -3.03 -11.65 0.22
C LEU A 245 -3.33 -12.62 1.34
N ASP A 246 -2.83 -13.85 1.22
CA ASP A 246 -2.85 -14.82 2.29
C ASP A 246 -1.44 -15.24 2.65
N PHE A 247 -1.23 -15.48 3.94
CA PHE A 247 -0.02 -16.10 4.47
C PHE A 247 -0.35 -17.47 5.03
N PRO A 248 -0.59 -18.54 4.26
CA PRO A 248 -0.58 -19.86 4.84
C PRO A 248 0.87 -20.31 5.06
N GLU A 249 1.21 -20.71 6.28
CA GLU A 249 2.51 -21.37 6.59
C GLU A 249 3.72 -20.48 6.20
N GLY A 250 3.62 -19.18 6.46
CA GLY A 250 4.70 -18.21 6.19
C GLY A 250 4.93 -17.88 4.72
N GLN A 251 4.14 -18.44 3.78
CA GLN A 251 4.28 -18.18 2.35
C GLN A 251 3.29 -17.13 1.86
N LEU A 252 3.80 -16.13 1.12
CA LEU A 252 2.96 -15.11 0.52
C LEU A 252 2.20 -15.68 -0.69
N ARG A 253 0.86 -15.74 -0.61
CA ARG A 253 -0.03 -16.14 -1.71
C ARG A 253 -0.92 -14.97 -2.10
N VAL A 254 -1.02 -14.71 -3.40
CA VAL A 254 -1.86 -13.63 -3.92
C VAL A 254 -3.02 -14.23 -4.68
N ARG A 255 -4.21 -13.67 -4.48
CA ARG A 255 -5.39 -13.94 -5.27
C ARG A 255 -5.94 -12.65 -5.85
N SER A 256 -6.61 -12.72 -7.00
CA SER A 256 -7.32 -11.58 -7.59
C SER A 256 -8.80 -11.90 -7.77
N PRO A 257 -9.67 -10.87 -7.90
CA PRO A 257 -11.01 -11.07 -8.41
C PRO A 257 -10.99 -11.76 -9.80
N PRO A 258 -12.08 -12.45 -10.18
CA PRO A 258 -12.24 -13.05 -11.50
C PRO A 258 -12.37 -12.00 -12.60
#